data_AF-A0A1C7I993-F1
#
_entry.id   AF-A0A1C7I993-F1
#
_cell.length_a   1.000
_cell.length_b   1.000
_cell.length_c   1.000
_cell.angle_alpha   90.00
_cell.angle_beta   90.00
_cell.angle_gamma   90.00
#
_symmetry.space_group_name_H-M   'P 1'
#
loop_
_entity.id
_entity.type
_entity.pdbx_description
1 polymer ?
#
loop_
_entity_poly.entity_id
_entity_poly.type
_entity_poly.pdbx_seq_one_letter_code
_entity_poly.pdbx_strand_id
1 'polypeptide(L)'
;MGLEKIEEYKKKLGMTTTELSEKSGVPKGTLDKILSGVTRDPKLETLKAIARVLGLTLDDFDDVHREPEKPAPTYDDVELLIARNGKKMSNEQKLRLIQLLSEIDE
;
A
#
# COMPACT_ATOMS: atom_id res chain seq x y z
N MET A 1 -5.41 -3.63 14.00
CA MET A 1 -4.80 -4.41 12.91
C MET A 1 -5.79 -4.42 11.76
N GLY A 2 -5.29 -4.29 10.53
CA GLY A 2 -6.05 -4.29 9.29
C GLY A 2 -6.60 -5.66 8.88
N LEU A 3 -7.25 -6.38 9.82
CA LEU A 3 -7.77 -7.73 9.60
C LEU A 3 -8.96 -7.77 8.62
N GLU A 4 -9.60 -6.62 8.36
CA GLU A 4 -10.61 -6.46 7.32
C GLU A 4 -10.08 -6.79 5.92
N LYS A 5 -8.77 -6.66 5.70
CA LYS A 5 -8.12 -7.06 4.43
C LYS A 5 -8.28 -8.54 4.13
N ILE A 6 -8.47 -9.39 5.15
CA ILE A 6 -8.74 -10.82 4.96
C ILE A 6 -10.04 -11.00 4.17
N GLU A 7 -11.12 -10.32 4.56
CA GLU A 7 -12.41 -10.41 3.86
C GLU A 7 -12.34 -9.78 2.46
N GLU A 8 -11.65 -8.65 2.34
CA GLU A 8 -11.47 -7.94 1.08
C GLU A 8 -10.75 -8.81 0.04
N TYR A 9 -9.58 -9.36 0.38
CA TYR A 9 -8.79 -10.17 -0.55
C TYR A 9 -9.41 -11.53 -0.83
N LYS A 10 -10.07 -12.13 0.17
CA LYS A 10 -10.87 -13.34 -0.03
C LYS A 10 -11.94 -13.13 -1.10
N LYS A 11 -12.66 -12.01 -1.06
CA LYS A 11 -13.65 -11.62 -2.09
C LYS A 11 -13.01 -11.33 -3.44
N LYS A 12 -11.89 -10.59 -3.49
CA LYS A 12 -11.14 -10.31 -4.72
C LYS A 12 -10.70 -11.58 -5.44
N LEU A 13 -10.33 -12.62 -4.68
CA LEU A 13 -9.92 -13.92 -5.20
C LEU A 13 -11.11 -14.87 -5.46
N GLY A 14 -12.35 -14.43 -5.24
CA GLY A 14 -13.55 -15.27 -5.41
C GLY A 14 -13.60 -16.48 -4.47
N MET A 15 -12.91 -16.41 -3.32
CA MET A 15 -12.74 -17.53 -2.41
C MET A 15 -13.81 -17.54 -1.32
N THR A 16 -14.25 -18.72 -0.91
CA THR A 16 -15.12 -18.92 0.25
C THR A 16 -14.29 -19.04 1.54
N THR A 17 -14.92 -18.82 2.71
CA THR A 17 -14.22 -19.02 4.00
C THR A 17 -13.83 -20.48 4.20
N THR A 18 -14.59 -21.43 3.64
CA THR A 18 -14.25 -22.87 3.67
C THR A 18 -12.98 -23.14 2.87
N GLU A 19 -12.87 -22.63 1.64
CA GLU A 19 -11.65 -22.80 0.83
C GLU A 19 -10.44 -22.11 1.47
N LEU A 20 -10.62 -20.94 2.08
CA LEU A 20 -9.56 -20.28 2.84
C LEU A 20 -9.11 -21.14 4.02
N SER A 21 -10.06 -21.79 4.72
CA SER A 21 -9.76 -22.71 5.82
C SER A 21 -8.93 -23.90 5.35
N GLU A 22 -9.34 -24.54 4.27
CA GLU A 22 -8.65 -25.69 3.69
C GLU A 22 -7.23 -25.32 3.21
N LYS A 23 -7.09 -24.21 2.50
CA LYS A 23 -5.80 -23.77 1.94
C LYS A 23 -4.83 -23.25 3.00
N SER A 24 -5.33 -22.57 4.04
CA SER A 24 -4.47 -22.01 5.09
C SER A 24 -4.19 -23.00 6.23
N GLY A 25 -4.99 -24.06 6.35
CA GLY A 25 -4.96 -24.96 7.51
C GLY A 25 -5.51 -24.31 8.79
N VAL A 26 -6.05 -23.09 8.71
CA VAL A 26 -6.70 -22.41 9.83
C VAL A 26 -8.15 -22.88 9.93
N PRO A 27 -8.63 -23.37 11.09
CA PRO A 27 -10.00 -23.83 11.23
C PRO A 27 -11.03 -22.76 10.85
N LYS A 28 -12.09 -23.16 10.12
CA LYS A 28 -13.15 -22.25 9.67
C LYS A 28 -13.76 -21.44 10.81
N GLY A 29 -13.99 -22.04 11.98
CA GLY A 29 -14.50 -21.33 13.15
C GLY A 29 -13.54 -20.26 13.70
N THR A 30 -12.22 -20.44 13.51
CA THR A 30 -11.21 -19.43 13.84
C THR A 30 -11.28 -18.28 12.84
N LEU A 31 -11.37 -18.59 11.54
CA LEU A 31 -11.55 -17.57 10.50
C LEU A 31 -12.84 -16.77 10.73
N ASP A 32 -13.96 -17.44 11.01
CA ASP A 32 -15.25 -16.78 11.27
C ASP A 32 -15.15 -15.83 12.49
N LYS A 33 -14.41 -16.19 13.55
CA LYS A 33 -14.15 -15.30 14.70
C LYS A 33 -13.25 -14.12 14.36
N ILE A 34 -12.25 -14.31 13.49
CA ILE A 34 -11.38 -13.22 13.02
C ILE A 34 -12.20 -12.24 12.16
N LEU A 35 -12.93 -12.76 11.17
CA LEU A 35 -13.73 -11.99 10.22
C LEU A 35 -14.89 -11.23 10.87
N SER A 36 -15.47 -11.79 11.94
CA SER A 36 -16.50 -11.11 12.75
C SER A 36 -15.92 -10.14 13.80
N GLY A 37 -14.60 -10.05 13.92
CA GLY A 37 -13.93 -9.15 14.88
C GLY A 37 -13.95 -9.62 16.34
N VAL A 38 -14.38 -10.87 16.59
CA VAL A 38 -14.29 -11.51 17.92
C VAL A 38 -12.83 -11.77 18.28
N THR A 39 -12.04 -12.25 17.33
CA THR A 39 -10.59 -12.41 17.50
C THR A 39 -9.88 -11.22 16.85
N ARG A 40 -9.51 -10.25 17.69
CA ARG A 40 -8.80 -9.04 17.25
C ARG A 40 -7.30 -9.18 17.20
N ASP A 41 -6.74 -10.21 17.85
CA ASP A 41 -5.31 -10.47 17.94
C ASP A 41 -5.01 -11.96 17.66
N PRO A 42 -5.12 -12.43 16.40
CA PRO A 42 -4.78 -13.80 16.04
C PRO A 42 -3.27 -14.05 16.21
N LYS A 43 -2.91 -15.29 16.58
CA LYS A 43 -1.51 -15.70 16.68
C LYS A 43 -0.77 -15.46 15.36
N LEU A 44 0.51 -15.10 15.46
CA LEU A 44 1.38 -14.84 14.31
C LEU A 44 1.34 -15.95 13.26
N GLU A 45 1.39 -17.22 13.66
CA GLU A 45 1.35 -18.35 12.72
C GLU A 45 0.00 -18.46 11.98
N THR A 46 -1.12 -18.12 12.65
CA THR A 46 -2.43 -18.03 12.01
C THR A 46 -2.45 -16.92 10.96
N LEU A 47 -1.92 -15.75 11.31
CA LEU A 47 -1.87 -14.61 10.40
C LEU A 47 -0.97 -14.89 9.19
N LYS A 48 0.22 -15.49 9.41
CA LYS A 48 1.13 -15.94 8.34
C LYS A 48 0.46 -16.93 7.38
N ALA A 49 -0.27 -17.91 7.92
CA ALA A 49 -0.93 -18.92 7.10
C ALA A 49 -2.00 -18.31 6.20
N ILE A 50 -2.80 -17.38 6.72
CA ILE A 50 -3.81 -16.64 5.95
C ILE A 50 -3.12 -15.75 4.90
N ALA A 51 -2.09 -15.01 5.28
CA ALA A 51 -1.34 -14.11 4.41
C ALA A 51 -0.81 -14.82 3.15
N ARG A 52 -0.19 -16.00 3.34
CA ARG A 52 0.36 -16.82 2.23
C ARG A 52 -0.70 -17.21 1.21
N VAL A 53 -1.91 -17.55 1.67
CA VAL A 53 -3.00 -17.96 0.77
C VAL A 53 -3.58 -16.77 0.01
N LEU A 54 -3.66 -15.61 0.68
CA LEU A 54 -4.22 -14.39 0.10
C LEU A 54 -3.22 -13.58 -0.74
N GLY A 55 -1.95 -13.98 -0.79
CA GLY A 55 -0.89 -13.22 -1.47
C GLY A 55 -0.54 -11.92 -0.76
N LEU A 56 -0.73 -11.88 0.57
CA LEU A 56 -0.45 -10.72 1.43
C LEU A 56 0.83 -10.93 2.23
N THR A 57 1.39 -9.82 2.69
CA THR A 57 2.46 -9.76 3.68
C THR A 57 1.89 -9.53 5.09
N LEU A 58 2.69 -9.71 6.14
CA LEU A 58 2.23 -9.41 7.49
C LEU A 58 1.98 -7.91 7.70
N ASP A 59 2.77 -7.07 7.03
CA ASP A 59 2.62 -5.61 7.03
C ASP A 59 1.26 -5.16 6.48
N ASP A 60 0.63 -5.97 5.61
CA ASP A 60 -0.70 -5.65 5.12
C ASP A 60 -1.74 -5.65 6.25
N PHE A 61 -1.53 -6.40 7.34
CA PHE A 61 -2.45 -6.40 8.48
C PHE A 61 -2.08 -5.37 9.55
N ASP A 62 -1.06 -4.54 9.34
CA ASP A 62 -0.70 -3.49 10.27
C ASP A 62 -1.61 -2.25 10.07
N ASP A 63 -1.93 -1.56 11.16
CA ASP A 63 -2.77 -0.35 11.17
C ASP A 63 -2.03 0.90 10.69
N VAL A 64 -0.74 0.76 10.38
CA VAL A 64 0.03 1.86 9.83
C VAL A 64 -0.65 2.27 8.53
N HIS A 65 -1.25 3.46 8.51
CA HIS A 65 -1.64 4.14 7.29
C HIS A 65 -0.39 4.24 6.40
N ARG A 66 -0.15 3.21 5.59
CA ARG A 66 0.63 3.36 4.37
C ARG A 66 -0.21 4.32 3.54
N GLU A 67 0.19 5.59 3.51
CA GLU A 67 -0.08 6.36 2.31
C GLU A 67 0.35 5.44 1.15
N PRO A 68 -0.51 5.19 0.15
CA PRO A 68 -0.08 4.42 -1.01
C PRO A 68 1.25 5.02 -1.44
N GLU A 69 2.29 4.19 -1.58
CA GLU A 69 3.61 4.69 -1.97
C GLU A 69 3.40 5.60 -3.16
N LYS A 70 3.63 6.91 -2.95
CA LYS A 70 3.45 7.86 -4.04
C LYS A 70 4.40 7.38 -5.13
N PRO A 71 3.89 7.09 -6.33
CA PRO A 71 4.75 6.63 -7.40
C PRO A 71 5.92 7.60 -7.52
N ALA A 72 7.11 7.08 -7.82
CA ALA A 72 8.29 7.91 -7.99
C ALA A 72 7.94 9.05 -8.97
N PRO A 73 8.29 10.31 -8.65
CA PRO A 73 7.95 11.44 -9.52
C PRO A 73 8.44 11.19 -10.94
N THR A 74 7.56 11.37 -11.91
CA THR A 74 7.88 11.26 -13.33
C THR A 74 8.36 12.60 -13.87
N TYR A 75 8.92 12.58 -15.09
CA TYR A 75 9.25 13.82 -15.80
C TYR A 75 8.01 14.72 -15.97
N ASP A 76 6.85 14.13 -16.26
CA ASP A 76 5.58 14.86 -16.42
C ASP A 76 5.16 15.57 -15.13
N ASP A 77 5.42 14.97 -13.96
CA ASP A 77 5.15 15.58 -12.66
C ASP A 77 6.04 16.81 -12.42
N VAL A 78 7.31 16.73 -12.84
CA VAL A 78 8.27 17.84 -12.79
C VAL A 78 7.84 18.96 -13.73
N GLU A 79 7.46 18.62 -14.96
CA GLU A 79 6.98 19.59 -15.95
C GLU A 79 5.72 20.31 -15.44
N LEU A 80 4.76 19.57 -14.89
CA LEU A 80 3.55 20.14 -14.30
C LEU A 80 3.86 21.10 -13.15
N LEU A 81 4.83 20.74 -12.30
CA LEU A 81 5.24 21.57 -11.16
C LEU A 81 5.89 22.87 -11.62
N ILE A 82 6.74 22.81 -12.64
CA ILE A 82 7.38 23.98 -13.25
C ILE A 82 6.33 24.84 -13.97
N ALA A 83 5.40 24.24 -14.72
CA ALA A 83 4.35 24.99 -15.42
C ALA A 83 3.41 25.72 -14.46
N ARG A 84 3.05 25.08 -13.32
CA ARG A 84 2.20 25.68 -12.29
C ARG A 84 2.86 26.87 -11.59
N ASN A 85 4.14 26.76 -11.29
CA ASN A 85 4.85 27.76 -10.49
C ASN A 85 5.66 28.76 -11.34
N GLY A 86 6.00 28.41 -12.57
CA GLY A 86 6.87 29.17 -13.46
C GLY A 86 6.34 30.55 -13.82
N LYS A 87 5.00 30.74 -13.82
CA LYS A 87 4.39 32.06 -13.99
C LYS A 87 4.64 33.00 -12.81
N LYS A 88 4.86 32.46 -11.61
CA LYS A 88 5.12 33.22 -10.37
C LYS A 88 6.61 33.45 -10.11
N MET A 89 7.49 32.79 -10.85
CA MET A 89 8.94 32.93 -10.70
C MET A 89 9.44 34.24 -11.32
N SER A 90 10.33 34.93 -10.61
CA SER A 90 11.09 36.05 -11.18
C SER A 90 12.05 35.56 -12.27
N ASN A 91 12.57 36.47 -13.09
CA ASN A 91 13.55 36.12 -14.12
C ASN A 91 14.82 35.49 -13.52
N GLU A 92 15.28 36.00 -12.37
CA GLU A 92 16.44 35.47 -11.65
C GLU A 92 16.21 34.02 -11.16
N GLN A 93 15.02 33.75 -10.62
CA GLN A 93 14.65 32.39 -10.19
C GLN A 93 14.58 31.41 -11.35
N LYS A 94 14.10 31.86 -12.52
CA LYS A 94 14.07 31.03 -13.74
C LYS A 94 15.47 30.71 -14.24
N LEU A 95 16.36 31.70 -14.28
CA LEU A 95 17.76 31.50 -14.68
C LEU A 95 18.49 30.53 -13.75
N ARG A 96 18.29 30.68 -12.42
CA ARG A 96 18.87 29.77 -11.44
C ARG A 96 18.38 28.32 -11.61
N LEU A 97 17.10 28.13 -11.90
CA LEU A 97 16.55 26.78 -12.16
C LEU A 97 17.17 26.16 -13.41
N ILE A 98 17.36 26.93 -14.49
CA ILE A 98 18.01 26.45 -15.71
C ILE A 98 19.45 26.02 -15.42
N GLN A 99 20.20 26.81 -14.66
CA GLN A 99 21.58 26.47 -14.27
C GLN A 99 21.64 25.16 -13.46
N LEU A 100 20.78 25.01 -12.46
CA LEU A 100 20.70 23.79 -11.63
C LEU A 100 20.40 22.53 -12.45
N LEU A 101 19.58 22.63 -13.49
CA LEU A 101 19.19 21.50 -14.33
C LEU A 101 20.18 21.21 -15.46
N SER A 102 21.09 22.14 -15.76
CA SER A 102 22.04 22.00 -16.88
C SER A 102 23.39 21.41 -16.46
N GLU A 103 23.60 21.07 -15.18
CA GLU A 103 24.89 20.63 -14.60
C GLU A 103 26.06 21.52 -15.05
N ILE A 104 25.84 22.83 -15.17
CA ILE A 104 26.94 23.77 -15.41
C ILE A 104 27.52 24.11 -14.04
N ASP A 105 28.32 23.19 -13.50
CA ASP A 105 29.39 23.59 -12.59
C ASP A 105 30.41 24.37 -13.42
N GLU A 106 30.65 25.64 -13.07
CA GLU A 106 31.83 26.37 -13.55
C GLU A 106 33.13 25.71 -13.06
#